data_AF-A0A2Z6NBK2-F1
#
_entry.id   AF-A0A2Z6NBK2-F1
#
_cell.length_a   1.000
_cell.length_b   1.000
_cell.length_c   1.000
_cell.angle_alpha   90.00
_cell.angle_beta   90.00
_cell.angle_gamma   90.00
#
_symmetry.space_group_name_H-M   'P 1'
#
loop_
_entity.id
_entity.type
_entity.pdbx_description
1 polymer ?
#
loop_
_entity_poly.entity_id
_entity_poly.type
_entity_poly.pdbx_seq_one_letter_code
_entity_poly.pdbx_strand_id
1 'polypeptide(L)'
;MLEVWDMDDDEIIIVNLDKEGRPTGQEGTCLTRFIGSMARRKEYASIGYISWKDMSGDDKSAMLKLIEFKFEFVPPINDTTREMLTTEITTSGDNGRPI
;
A
#
# COMPACT_ATOMS: atom_id res chain seq x y z
N MET A 1 -7.02 -12.82 10.72
CA MET A 1 -5.96 -12.46 9.78
C MET A 1 -4.90 -11.78 10.63
N LEU A 2 -3.70 -12.34 10.72
CA LEU A 2 -2.55 -11.68 11.37
C LEU A 2 -2.37 -10.30 10.73
N GLU A 3 -1.96 -9.30 11.50
CA GLU A 3 -1.56 -8.04 10.87
C GLU A 3 -0.34 -8.34 9.98
N VAL A 4 -0.30 -7.76 8.78
CA VAL A 4 0.83 -7.93 7.82
C VAL A 4 2.18 -7.60 8.47
N TRP A 5 2.15 -6.79 9.52
CA TRP A 5 3.30 -6.40 10.33
C TRP A 5 3.88 -7.53 11.20
N ASP A 6 3.07 -8.52 11.54
CA ASP A 6 3.46 -9.67 12.36
C ASP A 6 3.86 -10.89 11.51
N MET A 7 3.84 -10.75 10.18
CA MET A 7 4.23 -11.82 9.25
C MET A 7 5.74 -11.91 9.13
N ASP A 8 6.25 -13.15 9.08
CA ASP A 8 7.65 -13.42 8.82
C ASP A 8 8.06 -12.95 7.42
N ASP A 9 9.35 -12.79 7.19
CA ASP A 9 9.90 -12.25 5.94
C ASP A 9 9.82 -13.21 4.75
N ASP A 10 9.62 -14.50 5.01
CA ASP A 10 9.36 -15.53 4.01
C ASP A 10 7.86 -15.71 3.70
N GLU A 11 6.98 -15.06 4.44
CA GLU A 11 5.54 -15.08 4.17
C GLU A 11 5.12 -14.00 3.18
N ILE A 12 4.39 -14.41 2.13
CA ILE A 12 3.90 -13.54 1.06
C ILE A 12 2.39 -13.69 0.92
N ILE A 13 1.68 -12.58 0.76
CA ILE A 13 0.24 -12.56 0.47
C ILE A 13 0.02 -12.50 -1.04
N ILE A 14 -0.66 -13.50 -1.60
CA ILE A 14 -1.02 -13.52 -3.02
C ILE A 14 -2.30 -12.71 -3.25
N VAL A 15 -2.20 -11.63 -4.02
CA VAL A 15 -3.31 -10.75 -4.38
C VAL A 15 -3.74 -11.03 -5.81
N ASN A 16 -4.95 -11.56 -5.98
CA ASN A 16 -5.53 -11.76 -7.30
C ASN A 16 -6.07 -10.43 -7.85
N LEU A 17 -5.68 -10.11 -9.08
CA LEU A 17 -6.19 -8.96 -9.81
C LEU A 17 -7.32 -9.37 -10.76
N ASP A 18 -8.33 -8.51 -10.88
CA ASP A 18 -9.34 -8.66 -11.92
C ASP A 18 -8.81 -8.23 -13.30
N LYS A 19 -9.70 -8.27 -14.31
CA LYS A 19 -9.37 -7.88 -15.69
C LYS A 19 -8.96 -6.42 -15.85
N GLU A 20 -9.29 -5.56 -14.88
CA GLU A 20 -8.94 -4.15 -14.85
C GLU A 20 -7.69 -3.89 -13.99
N GLY A 21 -7.05 -4.95 -13.47
CA GLY A 21 -5.86 -4.84 -12.61
C GLY A 21 -6.17 -4.46 -11.17
N ARG A 22 -7.44 -4.58 -10.73
CA ARG A 22 -7.85 -4.22 -9.36
C ARG A 22 -7.68 -5.40 -8.41
N PRO A 23 -7.15 -5.20 -7.19
CA PRO A 23 -7.12 -6.23 -6.16
C PRO A 23 -8.50 -6.75 -5.82
N THR A 24 -8.66 -8.07 -5.76
CA THR A 24 -9.92 -8.74 -5.42
C THR A 24 -9.77 -9.66 -4.22
N GLY A 25 -10.91 -10.04 -3.64
CA GLY A 25 -10.97 -10.98 -2.54
C GLY A 25 -10.51 -10.41 -1.20
N GLN A 26 -10.21 -11.33 -0.28
CA GLN A 26 -9.82 -11.01 1.09
C GLN A 26 -8.40 -10.44 1.14
N GLU A 27 -7.54 -10.88 0.23
CA GLU A 27 -6.14 -10.46 0.08
C GLU A 27 -6.06 -9.04 -0.49
N GLY A 28 -6.92 -8.69 -1.46
CA GLY A 28 -7.07 -7.31 -1.90
C GLY A 28 -7.54 -6.37 -0.77
N THR A 29 -8.47 -6.83 0.07
CA THR A 29 -8.89 -6.08 1.27
C THR A 29 -7.75 -5.94 2.28
N CYS A 30 -6.93 -6.99 2.44
CA CYS A 30 -5.74 -6.96 3.28
C CYS A 30 -4.75 -5.90 2.81
N LEU A 31 -4.48 -5.85 1.50
CA LEU A 31 -3.62 -4.84 0.88
C LEU A 31 -4.11 -3.41 1.15
N THR A 32 -5.39 -3.11 0.93
CA THR A 32 -5.94 -1.78 1.20
C THR A 32 -5.79 -1.38 2.67
N ARG A 33 -6.05 -2.32 3.59
CA ARG A 33 -5.86 -2.08 5.04
C ARG A 33 -4.40 -1.84 5.39
N PHE A 34 -3.49 -2.59 4.78
CA PHE A 34 -2.06 -2.42 4.97
C PHE A 34 -1.59 -1.06 4.48
N ILE A 35 -2.00 -0.63 3.28
CA ILE A 35 -1.73 0.72 2.75
C ILE A 35 -2.22 1.79 3.73
N GLY A 36 -3.47 1.69 4.19
CA GLY A 36 -4.00 2.60 5.20
C GLY A 36 -3.25 2.55 6.54
N SER A 37 -2.71 1.40 6.94
CA SER A 37 -1.92 1.23 8.17
C SER A 37 -0.55 1.88 8.06
N MET A 38 0.16 1.64 6.94
CA MET A 38 1.38 2.38 6.63
C MET A 38 1.11 3.88 6.65
N ALA A 39 -0.09 4.29 6.20
CA ALA A 39 -0.45 5.69 6.15
C ALA A 39 -0.58 6.43 7.49
N ARG A 40 -0.62 5.68 8.59
CA ARG A 40 -0.71 6.23 9.94
C ARG A 40 0.61 6.09 10.71
N ARG A 41 1.60 5.40 10.14
CA ARG A 41 2.90 5.14 10.80
C ARG A 41 3.89 6.22 10.42
N LYS A 42 4.45 6.88 11.43
CA LYS A 42 5.42 7.98 11.26
C LYS A 42 6.68 7.59 10.49
N GLU A 43 7.05 6.30 10.50
CA GLU A 43 8.21 5.78 9.77
C GLU A 43 8.03 5.85 8.25
N TYR A 44 6.78 5.77 7.79
CA TYR A 44 6.42 5.76 6.36
C TYR A 44 5.70 7.03 5.94
N ALA A 45 5.11 7.75 6.89
CA ALA A 45 4.36 8.98 6.67
C ALA A 45 4.74 10.00 7.74
N SER A 46 5.80 10.77 7.46
CA SER A 46 6.23 11.81 8.39
C SER A 46 5.10 12.79 8.69
N ILE A 47 4.84 13.02 9.98
CA ILE A 47 3.75 13.87 10.51
C ILE A 47 3.82 15.32 9.97
N GLY A 48 4.97 15.73 9.41
CA GLY A 48 5.14 17.04 8.77
C GLY A 48 4.45 17.20 7.42
N TYR A 49 3.95 16.12 6.80
CA TYR A 49 3.20 16.19 5.54
C TYR A 49 1.70 16.18 5.80
N ILE A 50 1.03 17.26 5.40
CA ILE A 50 -0.42 17.43 5.54
C ILE A 50 -1.17 16.59 4.49
N SER A 51 -0.61 16.49 3.29
CA SER A 51 -1.07 15.61 2.23
C SER A 51 0.05 14.69 1.77
N TRP A 52 -0.33 13.48 1.37
CA TRP A 52 0.58 12.49 0.81
C TRP A 52 1.07 12.84 -0.57
N LYS A 53 0.37 13.75 -1.24
CA LYS A 53 0.85 14.41 -2.46
C LYS A 53 2.19 15.11 -2.19
N ASP A 54 2.38 15.62 -0.97
CA ASP A 54 3.56 16.39 -0.56
C ASP A 54 4.70 15.51 -0.03
N MET A 55 4.47 14.20 0.19
CA MET A 55 5.54 13.27 0.57
C MET A 55 6.60 13.17 -0.51
N SER A 56 7.86 13.03 -0.07
CA SER A 56 8.99 12.87 -0.97
C SER A 56 8.84 11.63 -1.86
N GLY A 57 9.45 11.66 -3.04
CA GLY A 57 9.49 10.48 -3.92
C GLY A 57 10.18 9.29 -3.27
N ASP A 58 11.11 9.53 -2.35
CA ASP A 58 11.85 8.50 -1.63
C ASP A 58 10.95 7.74 -0.65
N ASP A 59 10.09 8.45 0.10
CA ASP A 59 9.15 7.83 1.03
C ASP A 59 8.12 6.96 0.28
N LYS A 60 7.58 7.48 -0.83
CA LYS A 60 6.66 6.73 -1.71
C LYS A 60 7.32 5.47 -2.27
N SER A 61 8.59 5.58 -2.65
CA SER A 61 9.36 4.45 -3.17
C SER A 61 9.64 3.39 -2.10
N ALA A 62 9.93 3.81 -0.86
CA ALA A 62 10.14 2.89 0.26
C ALA A 62 8.87 2.10 0.60
N MET A 63 7.72 2.77 0.58
CA MET A 63 6.43 2.12 0.79
C MET A 63 6.08 1.13 -0.32
N LEU A 64 6.31 1.52 -1.57
CA LEU A 64 6.08 0.61 -2.71
C LEU A 64 6.95 -0.64 -2.61
N LYS A 65 8.23 -0.49 -2.24
CA LYS A 65 9.12 -1.64 -2.00
C LYS A 65 8.61 -2.56 -0.89
N LEU A 66 8.03 -2.00 0.17
CA LEU A 66 7.47 -2.81 1.26
C LEU A 66 6.21 -3.57 0.82
N ILE A 67 5.36 -2.95 -0.02
CA ILE A 67 4.22 -3.65 -0.64
C ILE A 67 4.73 -4.78 -1.53
N GLU A 68 5.68 -4.50 -2.42
CA GLU A 68 6.27 -5.51 -3.33
C GLU A 68 7.01 -6.62 -2.57
N PHE A 69 7.42 -6.39 -1.33
CA PHE A 69 8.05 -7.40 -0.46
C PHE A 69 7.04 -8.33 0.22
N LYS A 70 5.90 -7.80 0.70
CA LYS A 70 4.89 -8.58 1.44
C LYS A 70 3.76 -9.12 0.57
N PHE A 71 3.60 -8.61 -0.66
CA PHE A 71 2.51 -8.97 -1.56
C PHE A 71 3.01 -9.36 -2.95
N GLU A 72 2.52 -10.49 -3.44
CA GLU A 72 2.69 -10.93 -4.83
C GLU A 72 1.36 -10.78 -5.58
N PHE A 73 1.41 -10.29 -6.80
CA PHE A 73 0.23 -9.99 -7.59
C PHE A 73 0.06 -10.97 -8.75
N VAL A 74 -1.16 -11.47 -8.94
CA VAL A 74 -1.50 -12.42 -10.00
C VAL A 74 -2.68 -11.89 -10.83
N PRO A 75 -2.49 -11.56 -12.12
CA PRO A 75 -1.22 -11.55 -12.86
C PRO A 75 -0.21 -10.53 -12.30
N PRO A 76 1.09 -10.66 -12.66
CA PRO A 76 2.13 -9.73 -12.23
C PRO A 76 1.75 -8.27 -12.50
N ILE A 77 2.10 -7.39 -11.56
CA ILE A 77 1.85 -5.96 -11.65
C ILE A 77 2.35 -5.37 -12.97
N ASN A 78 1.48 -4.61 -13.62
CA ASN A 78 1.81 -3.78 -14.77
C ASN A 78 1.82 -2.29 -14.36
N ASP A 79 2.18 -1.41 -15.30
CA ASP A 79 2.25 0.03 -15.06
C ASP A 79 0.92 0.60 -14.53
N THR A 80 -0.22 0.08 -15.01
CA THR A 80 -1.55 0.48 -14.54
C THR A 80 -1.78 0.12 -13.07
N THR A 81 -1.43 -1.09 -12.64
CA THR A 81 -1.56 -1.47 -11.23
C THR A 81 -0.63 -0.65 -10.33
N ARG A 82 0.57 -0.31 -10.82
CA ARG A 82 1.50 0.57 -10.08
C ARG A 82 0.96 1.99 -9.94
N GLU A 83 0.34 2.55 -10.97
CA GLU A 83 -0.36 3.83 -10.90
C GLU A 83 -1.55 3.80 -9.92
N MET A 84 -2.32 2.71 -9.92
CA MET A 84 -3.41 2.50 -8.97
C MET A 84 -2.91 2.46 -7.52
N LEU A 85 -1.86 1.68 -7.24
CA LEU A 85 -1.25 1.61 -5.90
C LEU A 85 -0.74 2.99 -5.46
N THR A 86 -0.09 3.72 -6.36
CA THR A 86 0.39 5.08 -6.09
C THR A 86 -0.76 6.04 -5.79
N THR A 87 -1.88 5.90 -6.51
CA THR A 87 -3.10 6.68 -6.29
C THR A 87 -3.75 6.32 -4.95
N GLU A 88 -3.80 5.04 -4.60
CA GLU A 88 -4.40 4.55 -3.35
C GLU A 88 -3.56 4.98 -2.14
N ILE A 89 -2.23 4.90 -2.24
CA ILE A 89 -1.26 5.44 -1.29
C ILE A 89 -1.54 6.94 -1.07
N THR A 90 -1.68 7.70 -2.16
CA THR A 90 -1.94 9.14 -2.10
C THR A 90 -3.30 9.46 -1.50
N THR A 91 -4.34 8.70 -1.83
CA THR A 91 -5.72 8.91 -1.38
C THR A 91 -5.93 8.49 0.07
N SER A 92 -5.39 7.34 0.46
CA SER A 92 -5.49 6.79 1.83
C SER A 92 -4.89 7.73 2.87
N GLY A 93 -3.91 8.52 2.47
CA GLY A 93 -3.26 9.50 3.32
C GLY A 93 -3.86 10.91 3.31
N ASP A 94 -4.72 11.24 2.33
CA ASP A 94 -5.44 12.53 2.24
C ASP A 94 -6.73 12.54 3.10
N ASN A 95 -7.15 11.38 3.63
CA ASN A 95 -8.25 11.27 4.58
C ASN A 95 -7.83 11.82 5.94
N GLY A 96 -7.90 13.15 6.00
CA GLY A 96 -7.49 14.04 7.07
C GLY A 96 -7.51 13.45 8.47
N ARG A 97 -6.34 13.54 9.10
CA ARG A 97 -6.25 13.65 10.54
C ARG A 97 -7.11 14.87 10.96
N PRO A 98 -8.15 14.72 11.79
CA PRO A 98 -8.69 15.88 12.48
C PRO A 98 -7.55 16.37 13.39
N ILE A 99 -7.21 17.65 13.24
CA ILE A 99 -6.40 18.40 14.20
C ILE A 99 -7.03 18.35 15.60
#